data_AF-A0A1I6I487-F1
#
_entry.id   AF-A0A1I6I487-F1
#
_cell.length_a   1.000
_cell.length_b   1.000
_cell.length_c   1.000
_cell.angle_alpha   90.00
_cell.angle_beta   90.00
_cell.angle_gamma   90.00
#
_symmetry.space_group_name_H-M   'P 1'
#
loop_
_entity.id
_entity.type
_entity.pdbx_description
1 polymer ?
#
loop_
_entity_poly.entity_id
_entity_poly.type
_entity_poly.pdbx_seq_one_letter_code
_entity_poly.pdbx_strand_id
1 'polypeptide(L)'
;MEWEVAFRLLLTGFCILAPTALYVGLVRALERLRDDPFVERVLMQMDEEYDGAGGSSLSTPGFVPMSVATETGETDACPQCGAPNPPYAEFCGACLASLDE
;
A
#
# COMPACT_ATOMS: atom_id res chain seq x y z
N MET A 1 40.31 -4.23 32.18
CA MET A 1 39.05 -3.97 32.92
C MET A 1 38.28 -2.82 32.29
N GLU A 2 38.86 -1.64 32.09
CA GLU A 2 38.22 -0.49 31.39
C GLU A 2 37.72 -0.82 29.96
N TRP A 3 38.50 -1.59 29.19
CA TRP A 3 38.19 -1.91 27.79
C TRP A 3 36.92 -2.77 27.61
N GLU A 4 36.71 -3.76 28.48
CA GLU A 4 35.53 -4.63 28.42
C GLU A 4 34.26 -3.87 28.74
N VAL A 5 34.34 -2.91 29.67
CA VAL A 5 33.23 -2.03 30.04
C VAL A 5 32.90 -1.10 28.86
N ALA A 6 33.90 -0.48 28.25
CA ALA A 6 33.71 0.36 27.06
C ALA A 6 33.07 -0.42 25.90
N PHE A 7 33.54 -1.65 25.65
CA PHE A 7 32.99 -2.50 24.60
C PHE A 7 31.53 -2.88 24.87
N ARG A 8 31.18 -3.23 26.11
CA ARG A 8 29.79 -3.56 26.48
C ARG A 8 28.87 -2.36 26.32
N LEU A 9 29.30 -1.17 26.75
CA LEU A 9 28.51 0.05 26.58
C LEU A 9 28.27 0.38 25.11
N LEU A 10 29.29 0.25 24.26
CA LEU A 10 29.15 0.42 22.82
C LEU A 10 28.20 -0.61 22.21
N LEU A 11 28.35 -1.89 22.55
CA LEU A 11 27.51 -2.96 22.04
C LEU A 11 26.05 -2.76 22.46
N THR A 12 25.80 -2.41 23.72
CA THR A 12 24.45 -2.11 24.22
C THR A 12 23.85 -0.89 23.53
N GLY A 13 24.62 0.20 23.39
CA GLY A 13 24.17 1.38 22.65
C GLY A 13 23.83 1.05 21.19
N PHE A 14 24.69 0.27 20.52
CA PHE A 14 24.44 -0.19 19.16
C PHE A 14 23.20 -1.08 19.07
N CYS A 15 23.02 -2.08 19.94
CA CYS A 15 21.85 -2.95 19.91
C CYS A 15 20.53 -2.18 20.14
N ILE A 16 20.55 -1.06 20.86
CA ILE A 16 19.38 -0.22 21.08
C ILE A 16 19.13 0.72 19.89
N LEU A 17 20.17 1.35 19.35
CA LEU A 17 20.04 2.37 18.29
C LEU A 17 19.94 1.78 16.89
N ALA A 18 20.59 0.64 16.64
CA ALA A 18 20.68 0.03 15.31
C ALA A 18 19.31 -0.36 14.72
N PRO A 19 18.37 -1.00 15.45
CA PRO A 19 17.07 -1.37 14.88
C PRO A 19 16.29 -0.15 14.40
N THR A 20 16.30 0.92 15.20
CA THR A 20 15.61 2.18 14.90
C THR A 20 16.28 2.90 13.73
N ALA A 21 17.61 2.95 13.70
CA ALA A 21 18.36 3.54 12.59
C ALA A 21 18.16 2.76 11.28
N LEU A 22 18.11 1.43 11.34
CA LEU A 22 17.87 0.56 10.20
C LEU A 22 16.45 0.77 9.66
N TYR A 23 15.45 0.83 10.54
CA TYR A 23 14.07 1.13 10.16
C TYR A 23 13.96 2.49 9.46
N VAL A 24 14.46 3.57 10.07
CA VAL A 24 14.41 4.92 9.47
C VAL A 24 15.21 4.98 8.17
N GLY A 25 16.37 4.31 8.11
CA GLY A 25 17.17 4.20 6.90
C GLY A 25 16.43 3.49 5.77
N LEU A 26 15.74 2.39 6.07
CA LEU A 26 14.93 1.66 5.12
C LEU A 26 13.77 2.51 4.58
N VAL A 27 13.02 3.16 5.48
CA VAL A 27 11.90 4.03 5.08
C VAL A 27 12.40 5.15 4.16
N ARG A 28 13.48 5.84 4.53
CA ARG A 28 14.07 6.88 3.68
C ARG A 28 14.62 6.35 2.35
N ALA A 29 15.17 5.15 2.33
CA ALA A 29 15.65 4.53 1.10
C ALA A 29 14.48 4.22 0.15
N LEU A 30 13.37 3.69 0.68
CA LEU A 30 12.16 3.42 -0.08
C LEU A 30 11.50 4.72 -0.58
N GLU A 31 11.42 5.76 0.25
CA GLU A 31 10.98 7.09 -0.18
C GLU A 31 11.84 7.60 -1.33
N ARG A 32 13.16 7.46 -1.24
CA ARG A 32 14.09 7.88 -2.30
C ARG A 32 13.90 7.13 -3.62
N LEU A 33 13.60 5.83 -3.56
CA LEU A 33 13.34 4.98 -4.73
C LEU A 33 11.99 5.30 -5.37
N ARG A 34 10.97 5.64 -4.56
CA ARG A 34 9.67 6.08 -5.06
C ARG A 34 9.76 7.44 -5.74
N ASP A 35 10.51 8.36 -5.17
CA ASP A 35 10.67 9.72 -5.69
C ASP A 35 11.70 9.78 -6.84
N ASP A 36 12.23 8.64 -7.28
CA ASP A 36 13.13 8.53 -8.42
C ASP A 36 12.35 8.82 -9.73
N PRO A 37 12.90 9.63 -10.68
CA PRO A 37 12.31 9.88 -11.99
C PRO A 37 11.93 8.63 -12.80
N PHE A 38 12.29 7.43 -12.33
CA PHE A 38 11.81 6.16 -12.86
C PHE A 38 10.30 5.95 -12.65
N VAL A 39 9.74 6.30 -11.49
CA VAL A 39 8.29 6.17 -11.23
C VAL A 39 7.49 7.08 -12.14
N GLU A 40 7.95 8.31 -12.31
CA GLU A 40 7.36 9.29 -13.23
C GLU A 40 7.31 8.76 -14.68
N ARG A 41 8.37 8.06 -15.10
CA ARG A 41 8.46 7.46 -16.45
C ARG A 41 7.53 6.26 -16.63
N VAL A 42 7.40 5.41 -15.60
CA VAL A 42 6.46 4.27 -15.62
C VAL A 42 5.01 4.75 -15.58
N LEU A 43 4.71 5.79 -14.78
CA LEU A 43 3.39 6.41 -14.73
C LEU A 43 3.01 7.02 -16.07
N MET A 44 3.89 7.81 -16.68
CA MET A 44 3.65 8.36 -18.03
C MET A 44 3.41 7.26 -19.07
N GLN A 45 4.17 6.15 -19.01
CA GLN A 45 4.00 5.04 -19.94
C GLN A 45 2.66 4.31 -19.75
N MET A 46 2.14 4.21 -18.52
CA MET A 46 0.81 3.64 -18.25
C MET A 46 -0.32 4.58 -18.69
N ASP A 47 -0.18 5.90 -18.51
CA ASP A 47 -1.15 6.89 -18.97
C ASP A 47 -1.26 6.89 -20.51
N GLU A 48 -0.14 6.80 -21.23
CA GLU A 48 -0.14 6.73 -22.71
C GLU A 48 -0.79 5.45 -23.25
N GLU A 49 -0.65 4.32 -22.55
CA GLU A 49 -1.33 3.05 -22.91
C GLU A 49 -2.85 3.12 -22.64
N TYR A 50 -3.27 3.90 -21.64
CA TYR A 50 -4.68 4.09 -21.29
C TYR A 50 -5.41 5.04 -22.26
N ASP A 51 -4.74 6.06 -22.79
CA ASP A 51 -5.33 7.01 -23.75
C ASP A 51 -5.33 6.52 -25.22
N GLY A 52 -4.57 5.45 -25.54
CA GLY A 52 -4.51 4.85 -26.88
C GLY A 52 -5.67 3.91 -27.24
N ALA A 53 -6.43 3.43 -26.24
CA ALA A 53 -7.59 2.56 -26.43
C ALA A 53 -8.84 3.28 -25.91
N GLY A 54 -9.48 4.06 -26.78
CA GLY A 54 -10.64 4.86 -26.42
C GLY A 54 -11.71 4.10 -25.63
N GLY A 55 -12.08 4.64 -24.47
CA GLY A 55 -13.34 4.33 -23.82
C GLY A 55 -13.33 4.21 -22.30
N SER A 56 -13.48 5.35 -21.63
CA SER A 56 -14.19 5.54 -20.35
C SER A 56 -13.58 5.10 -19.01
N SER A 57 -13.62 6.09 -18.10
CA SER A 57 -13.66 6.05 -16.63
C SER A 57 -12.34 5.93 -15.83
N LEU A 58 -11.83 7.11 -15.45
CA LEU A 58 -11.32 7.47 -14.12
C LEU A 58 -10.77 6.30 -13.29
N SER A 59 -9.48 6.01 -13.47
CA SER A 59 -8.74 5.16 -12.55
C SER A 59 -7.65 5.99 -11.87
N THR A 60 -7.98 6.47 -10.66
CA THR A 60 -7.05 7.06 -9.69
C THR A 60 -5.92 6.05 -9.38
N PRO A 61 -4.64 6.44 -9.36
CA PRO A 61 -3.55 5.55 -8.96
C PRO A 61 -3.51 5.50 -7.42
N GLY A 62 -4.43 4.73 -6.85
CA GLY A 62 -4.53 4.53 -5.42
C GLY A 62 -5.37 3.29 -5.16
N PHE A 63 -4.72 2.23 -4.70
CA PHE A 63 -5.27 0.88 -4.53
C PHE A 63 -5.69 0.21 -5.85
N VAL A 64 -5.14 -0.97 -6.11
CA VAL A 64 -5.75 -1.91 -7.06
C VAL A 64 -6.89 -2.58 -6.29
N PRO A 65 -8.18 -2.24 -6.51
CA PRO A 65 -9.22 -3.16 -6.10
C PRO A 65 -9.08 -4.34 -7.06
N MET A 66 -8.83 -5.51 -6.50
CA MET A 66 -8.90 -6.77 -7.21
C MET A 66 -10.33 -6.94 -7.76
N SER A 67 -10.59 -6.44 -8.97
CA SER A 67 -11.88 -6.60 -9.66
C SER A 67 -11.74 -6.41 -11.17
N VAL A 68 -10.88 -7.24 -11.78
CA VAL A 68 -11.18 -7.74 -13.12
C VAL A 68 -11.67 -9.17 -12.93
N ALA A 69 -12.93 -9.28 -12.53
CA ALA A 69 -13.70 -10.49 -12.63
C ALA A 69 -14.98 -10.08 -13.34
N THR A 70 -14.93 -10.18 -14.66
CA THR A 70 -16.08 -10.06 -15.55
C THR A 70 -16.97 -11.27 -15.33
N GLU A 71 -17.60 -11.34 -14.16
CA GLU A 71 -18.46 -12.45 -13.79
C GLU A 71 -19.70 -11.81 -13.19
N THR A 72 -20.85 -12.09 -13.78
CA THR A 72 -22.19 -11.77 -13.28
C THR A 72 -22.45 -12.50 -11.95
N GLY A 73 -21.64 -12.22 -10.94
CA GLY A 73 -21.81 -12.67 -9.57
C GLY A 73 -22.75 -11.71 -8.85
N GLU A 74 -23.72 -12.28 -8.14
CA GLU A 74 -24.62 -11.56 -7.25
C GLU A 74 -23.78 -10.65 -6.32
N THR A 75 -24.07 -9.35 -6.28
CA THR A 75 -23.36 -8.39 -5.41
C THR A 75 -24.38 -7.77 -4.47
N ASP A 76 -24.02 -7.68 -3.18
CA ASP A 76 -24.86 -7.10 -2.14
C ASP A 76 -24.41 -5.67 -1.84
N ALA A 77 -25.37 -4.75 -1.75
CA ALA A 77 -25.10 -3.36 -1.44
C ALA A 77 -24.92 -3.16 0.06
N CYS A 78 -23.89 -2.42 0.46
CA CYS A 78 -23.68 -2.07 1.86
C CYS A 78 -24.86 -1.24 2.40
N PRO A 79 -25.45 -1.60 3.56
CA PRO A 79 -26.57 -0.85 4.13
C PRO A 79 -26.19 0.54 4.63
N GLN A 80 -24.90 0.78 4.93
CA GLN A 80 -24.40 2.06 5.42
C GLN A 80 -24.05 3.04 4.30
N CYS A 81 -23.33 2.60 3.27
CA CYS A 81 -22.81 3.49 2.22
C CYS A 81 -23.28 3.17 0.79
N GLY A 82 -24.01 2.07 0.59
CA GLY A 82 -24.53 1.66 -0.72
C GLY A 82 -23.49 1.11 -1.68
N ALA A 83 -22.23 0.94 -1.26
CA ALA A 83 -21.20 0.36 -2.12
C ALA A 83 -21.49 -1.13 -2.42
N PRO A 84 -21.29 -1.60 -3.65
CA PRO A 84 -21.43 -3.02 -3.99
C PRO A 84 -20.30 -3.84 -3.35
N ASN A 85 -20.62 -4.97 -2.73
CA ASN A 85 -19.68 -5.91 -2.16
C ASN A 85 -19.98 -7.32 -2.68
N PRO A 86 -18.97 -8.19 -2.78
CA PRO A 86 -19.22 -9.60 -3.09
C PRO A 86 -19.96 -10.29 -1.92
N PRO A 87 -20.71 -11.37 -2.18
CA PRO A 87 -21.62 -11.99 -1.20
C PRO A 87 -20.87 -12.74 -0.09
N TYR A 88 -19.54 -12.87 -0.22
CA TYR A 88 -18.65 -13.45 0.79
C TYR A 88 -17.92 -12.39 1.64
N ALA A 89 -18.18 -11.10 1.42
CA ALA A 89 -17.56 -10.04 2.21
C ALA A 89 -18.27 -9.87 3.55
N GLU A 90 -17.54 -10.00 4.66
CA GLU A 90 -18.04 -9.71 6.02
C GLU A 90 -18.04 -8.20 6.33
N PHE A 91 -17.18 -7.43 5.64
CA PHE A 91 -17.03 -5.98 5.84
C PHE A 91 -17.02 -5.23 4.52
N CYS A 92 -17.54 -4.01 4.53
CA CYS A 92 -17.59 -3.15 3.37
C CYS A 92 -16.20 -2.65 2.96
N GLY A 93 -15.82 -2.84 1.70
CA GLY A 93 -14.53 -2.37 1.16
C GLY A 93 -14.38 -0.85 1.09
N ALA A 94 -15.48 -0.08 1.19
CA ALA A 94 -15.47 1.38 1.10
C ALA A 94 -15.54 2.07 2.48
N CYS A 95 -16.42 1.61 3.36
CA CYS A 95 -16.67 2.26 4.65
C CYS A 95 -16.32 1.41 5.88
N LEU A 96 -15.90 0.15 5.68
CA LEU A 96 -15.51 -0.81 6.72
C LEU A 96 -16.62 -1.16 7.73
N ALA A 97 -17.88 -0.81 7.45
CA ALA A 97 -19.03 -1.31 8.21
C ALA A 97 -19.20 -2.82 8.01
N SER A 98 -19.73 -3.53 9.01
CA SER A 98 -20.14 -4.93 8.86
C SER A 98 -21.27 -5.04 7.84
N LEU A 99 -21.22 -6.10 7.03
CA LEU A 99 -22.27 -6.40 6.03
C LEU A 99 -23.28 -7.43 6.56
N ASP A 100 -22.92 -8.15 7.61
CA ASP A 100 -23.86 -8.89 8.44
C ASP A 100 -24.65 -7.88 9.29
N GLU A 101 -25.92 -7.64 8.94
CA GLU A 101 -26.92 -7.04 9.85
C GLU A 101 -27.48 -8.10 10.81
#